data_AF-A0A925M6C2-F1
#
_entry.id   AF-A0A925M6C2-F1
#
_cell.length_a   1.000
_cell.length_b   1.000
_cell.length_c   1.000
_cell.angle_alpha   90.00
_cell.angle_beta   90.00
_cell.angle_gamma   90.00
#
_symmetry.space_group_name_H-M   'P 1'
#
loop_
_entity.id
_entity.type
_entity.pdbx_description
1 polymer ?
#
loop_
_entity_poly.entity_id
_entity_poly.type
_entity_poly.pdbx_seq_one_letter_code
_entity_poly.pdbx_strand_id
1 'polypeptide(L)'
;MTSAPAASSATTSSVPLREPTAIDISRFNALTGDWKGQPVEDLKRLFTKQVILDDTTTINVETIAVPGYIGIADAVSVTDPAGNTVAGHADVAKFLARDGLLVCTYQWHKERYGMPIDTRRPLTPELFQEAFIKNEGHHAGAIVPTQRAAQAGQTIDSFGTFNEPNDYHRGMYGKDGYVAVAQRLVFPSFVTSAQARGYTNSIINWMALLNPFAQFPKDYNGGDPTRVSDRATLREFLKNGLLACVGDPRALSFFNDPANKTYCAEFIYISLNTPVYPFNLKTITNLLDGDSFKAKQVMHLKELQNSKQANLLSEKTGNPEFKAFNLLMPPVPEDLPPLDGLMAQNGQTIAPNSLPMPPFKISQVIRRAFRTLLPREKFGDAKLVDAQARLFKFMKPALIQQLGLNDLPSSDPKVISVGQFVDQVSEQLDQSYSSFTEFDAMVDGIMQKADEMLVGAGDRVYFVPPRIYVDLGQNDGDDNLPQGWGFKLETVGALVARSVIRG
;
A
#
# COMPACT_ATOMS: atom_id res chain seq x y z
N MET A 1 -26.03 -43.29 -24.38
CA MET A 1 -24.63 -43.24 -23.92
C MET A 1 -23.84 -42.44 -24.93
N THR A 2 -23.63 -41.17 -24.64
CA THR A 2 -22.85 -40.24 -25.47
C THR A 2 -21.93 -39.49 -24.52
N SER A 3 -20.64 -39.73 -24.74
CA SER A 3 -19.50 -39.32 -23.93
C SER A 3 -19.45 -37.82 -23.68
N ALA A 4 -19.27 -37.44 -22.42
CA ALA A 4 -18.89 -36.10 -22.02
C ALA A 4 -17.56 -35.70 -22.67
N PRO A 5 -17.39 -34.45 -23.13
CA PRO A 5 -16.07 -33.96 -23.51
C PRO A 5 -15.24 -33.78 -22.25
N ALA A 6 -14.03 -34.35 -22.32
CA ALA A 6 -13.03 -34.36 -21.28
C ALA A 6 -12.73 -32.97 -20.72
N ALA A 7 -12.54 -32.91 -19.41
CA ALA A 7 -12.03 -31.77 -18.69
C ALA A 7 -10.72 -31.30 -19.36
N SER A 8 -10.79 -30.16 -20.04
CA SER A 8 -9.62 -29.41 -20.44
C SER A 8 -9.00 -28.82 -19.18
N SER A 9 -7.79 -29.29 -18.86
CA SER A 9 -6.90 -28.67 -17.90
C SER A 9 -6.59 -27.24 -18.35
N ALA A 10 -7.32 -26.27 -17.80
CA ALA A 10 -6.99 -24.86 -17.94
C ALA A 10 -5.71 -24.58 -17.14
N THR A 11 -4.58 -24.68 -17.83
CA THR A 11 -3.28 -24.17 -17.39
C THR A 11 -3.41 -22.69 -17.03
N THR A 12 -3.36 -22.43 -15.73
CA THR A 12 -2.98 -21.17 -15.05
C THR A 12 -2.53 -20.04 -15.99
N SER A 13 -3.39 -19.04 -16.20
CA SER A 13 -3.04 -17.78 -16.85
C SER A 13 -2.18 -16.92 -15.90
N SER A 14 -0.92 -17.29 -15.72
CA SER A 14 0.04 -16.47 -15.00
C SER A 14 0.33 -15.20 -15.81
N VAL A 15 0.40 -14.06 -15.12
CA VAL A 15 0.99 -12.83 -15.65
C VAL A 15 2.33 -13.16 -16.30
N PRO A 16 2.76 -12.51 -17.40
CA PRO A 16 4.08 -12.74 -17.97
C PRO A 16 5.15 -12.18 -17.03
N LEU A 17 5.41 -12.91 -15.94
CA LEU A 17 6.47 -12.63 -15.00
C LEU A 17 7.79 -12.95 -15.68
N ARG A 18 8.62 -11.92 -15.77
CA ARG A 18 9.93 -11.98 -16.39
C ARG A 18 10.97 -12.18 -15.32
N GLU A 19 11.85 -13.14 -15.56
CA GLU A 19 13.03 -13.34 -14.72
C GLU A 19 13.94 -12.11 -14.76
N PRO A 20 14.73 -11.85 -13.70
CA PRO A 20 15.70 -10.76 -13.67
C PRO A 20 16.62 -10.70 -14.89
N THR A 21 16.98 -11.84 -15.47
CA THR A 21 17.85 -11.95 -16.66
C THR A 21 17.19 -11.45 -17.94
N ALA A 22 15.87 -11.36 -17.98
CA ALA A 22 15.13 -10.80 -19.12
C ALA A 22 15.19 -9.27 -19.16
N ILE A 23 15.64 -8.61 -18.09
CA ILE A 23 15.80 -7.16 -18.04
C ILE A 23 17.18 -6.78 -18.57
N ASP A 24 17.21 -5.81 -19.48
CA ASP A 24 18.44 -5.18 -19.94
C ASP A 24 18.95 -4.20 -18.88
N ILE A 25 19.95 -4.62 -18.11
CA ILE A 25 20.46 -3.85 -16.98
C ILE A 25 21.10 -2.52 -17.41
N SER A 26 21.72 -2.46 -18.59
CA SER A 26 22.27 -1.20 -19.13
C SER A 26 21.17 -0.20 -19.43
N ARG A 27 20.09 -0.62 -20.10
CA ARG A 27 18.94 0.25 -20.34
C ARG A 27 18.22 0.60 -19.03
N PHE A 28 18.07 -0.35 -18.12
CA PHE A 28 17.45 -0.12 -16.81
C PHE A 28 18.18 0.95 -15.97
N ASN A 29 19.52 0.88 -15.94
CA ASN A 29 20.37 1.86 -15.28
C ASN A 29 20.41 3.21 -16.02
N ALA A 30 20.18 3.22 -17.33
CA ALA A 30 20.11 4.45 -18.11
C ALA A 30 18.83 5.27 -17.85
N LEU A 31 17.76 4.64 -17.34
CA LEU A 31 16.55 5.38 -16.97
C LEU A 31 16.85 6.20 -15.70
N THR A 32 16.71 7.52 -15.77
CA THR A 32 17.00 8.43 -14.67
C THR A 32 15.81 8.59 -13.72
N GLY A 33 16.06 8.53 -12.41
CA GLY A 33 15.09 8.86 -11.35
C GLY A 33 15.40 10.20 -10.68
N ASP A 34 14.74 10.48 -9.55
CA ASP A 34 14.90 11.74 -8.80
C ASP A 34 16.15 11.71 -7.89
N TRP A 35 16.61 10.54 -7.43
CA TRP A 35 17.83 10.35 -6.61
C TRP A 35 18.96 9.61 -7.34
N LYS A 36 20.21 9.95 -6.98
CA LYS A 36 21.45 9.39 -7.55
C LYS A 36 21.95 8.16 -6.80
N GLY A 37 21.27 7.03 -6.97
CA GLY A 37 21.74 5.71 -6.51
C GLY A 37 22.97 5.20 -7.27
N GLN A 38 23.53 4.09 -6.80
CA GLN A 38 24.52 3.35 -7.60
C GLN A 38 23.81 2.62 -8.76
N PRO A 39 24.48 2.41 -9.89
CA PRO A 39 23.97 1.53 -10.94
C PRO A 39 23.64 0.15 -10.36
N VAL A 40 22.49 -0.40 -10.74
CA VAL A 40 22.10 -1.75 -10.34
C VAL A 40 23.02 -2.74 -11.04
N GLU A 41 23.67 -3.59 -10.26
CA GLU A 41 24.59 -4.63 -10.76
C GLU A 41 23.91 -6.00 -10.88
N ASP A 42 22.96 -6.27 -9.98
CA ASP A 42 22.17 -7.50 -9.97
C ASP A 42 20.72 -7.19 -9.60
N LEU A 43 19.83 -7.40 -10.56
CA LEU A 43 18.40 -7.20 -10.38
C LEU A 43 17.79 -8.14 -9.34
N LYS A 44 18.35 -9.34 -9.13
CA LYS A 44 17.91 -10.22 -8.03
C LYS A 44 18.04 -9.56 -6.67
N ARG A 45 18.94 -8.58 -6.55
CA ARG A 45 19.24 -7.86 -5.31
C ARG A 45 18.60 -6.49 -5.25
N LEU A 46 17.74 -6.13 -6.21
CA LEU A 46 17.07 -4.83 -6.25
C LEU A 46 16.29 -4.54 -4.95
N PHE A 47 15.69 -5.58 -4.38
CA PHE A 47 14.92 -5.54 -3.12
C PHE A 47 15.71 -6.06 -1.92
N THR A 48 17.04 -6.07 -2.02
CA THR A 48 17.94 -6.45 -0.93
C THR A 48 18.66 -5.21 -0.39
N LYS A 49 18.70 -5.06 0.92
CA LYS A 49 19.44 -4.00 1.61
C LYS A 49 20.72 -4.52 2.24
N GLN A 50 21.76 -3.70 2.18
CA GLN A 50 22.98 -3.93 2.94
C GLN A 50 22.86 -3.26 4.30
N VAL A 51 23.08 -4.01 5.36
CA VAL A 51 23.05 -3.49 6.74
C VAL A 51 24.40 -3.73 7.38
N ILE A 52 25.08 -2.64 7.76
CA ILE A 52 26.38 -2.68 8.43
C ILE A 52 26.12 -2.78 9.92
N LEU A 53 26.55 -3.89 10.52
CA LEU A 53 26.37 -4.16 11.95
C LEU A 53 27.55 -3.63 12.76
N ASP A 54 28.77 -3.87 12.27
CA ASP A 54 30.03 -3.45 12.88
C ASP A 54 31.10 -3.22 11.80
N ASP A 55 32.34 -2.92 12.19
CA ASP A 55 33.44 -2.61 11.27
C ASP A 55 33.82 -3.76 10.32
N THR A 56 33.38 -4.97 10.61
CA THR A 56 33.74 -6.20 9.89
C THR A 56 32.53 -6.95 9.31
N THR A 57 31.30 -6.56 9.69
CA THR A 57 30.10 -7.35 9.44
C THR A 57 29.07 -6.53 8.68
N THR A 58 28.79 -6.96 7.46
CA THR A 58 27.69 -6.46 6.64
C THR A 58 26.80 -7.62 6.25
N ILE A 59 25.50 -7.50 6.49
CA ILE A 59 24.50 -8.49 6.09
C ILE A 59 23.69 -7.97 4.90
N ASN A 60 23.19 -8.91 4.09
CA ASN A 60 22.29 -8.62 2.99
C ASN A 60 20.91 -9.15 3.35
N VAL A 61 19.91 -8.27 3.36
CA VAL A 61 18.57 -8.60 3.83
C VAL A 61 17.55 -8.29 2.76
N GLU A 62 16.80 -9.31 2.34
CA GLU A 62 15.69 -9.14 1.43
C GLU A 62 14.53 -8.45 2.16
N THR A 63 14.10 -7.30 1.67
CA THR A 63 13.05 -6.50 2.33
C THR A 63 11.67 -6.70 1.73
N ILE A 64 11.60 -7.36 0.57
CA ILE A 64 10.38 -7.84 -0.07
C ILE A 64 10.75 -8.93 -1.07
N ALA A 65 10.04 -10.06 -1.01
CA ALA A 65 10.15 -11.10 -2.01
C ALA A 65 9.37 -10.68 -3.26
N VAL A 66 10.06 -10.64 -4.40
CA VAL A 66 9.46 -10.28 -5.69
C VAL A 66 9.63 -11.47 -6.65
N PRO A 67 8.53 -12.10 -7.12
CA PRO A 67 8.60 -13.31 -7.93
C PRO A 67 9.06 -13.06 -9.37
N GLY A 68 9.11 -11.81 -9.81
CA GLY A 68 9.56 -11.44 -11.15
C GLY A 68 9.17 -10.02 -11.53
N TYR A 69 9.42 -9.66 -12.78
CA TYR A 69 9.18 -8.34 -13.33
C TYR A 69 8.02 -8.32 -14.33
N ILE A 70 7.27 -7.23 -14.35
CA ILE A 70 6.12 -7.00 -15.22
C ILE A 70 6.40 -5.73 -16.01
N GLY A 71 6.29 -5.81 -17.33
CA GLY A 71 6.52 -4.67 -18.20
C GLY A 71 5.33 -3.72 -18.23
N ILE A 72 5.61 -2.43 -18.05
CA ILE A 72 4.60 -1.37 -18.14
C ILE A 72 5.17 -0.16 -18.89
N ALA A 73 4.36 0.51 -19.69
CA ALA A 73 4.72 1.80 -20.30
C ALA A 73 3.49 2.66 -20.49
N ASP A 74 3.64 3.98 -20.45
CA ASP A 74 2.51 4.89 -20.74
C ASP A 74 2.11 4.84 -22.22
N ALA A 75 3.08 4.65 -23.10
CA ALA A 75 2.86 4.50 -24.54
C ALA A 75 2.19 3.16 -24.88
N VAL A 76 1.26 3.18 -25.85
CA VAL A 76 0.57 1.99 -26.37
C VAL A 76 1.56 0.95 -26.90
N SER A 77 2.61 1.42 -27.57
CA SER A 77 3.70 0.59 -28.09
C SER A 77 5.04 1.20 -27.74
N VAL A 78 6.02 0.36 -27.44
CA VAL A 78 7.41 0.76 -27.16
C VAL A 78 8.38 -0.15 -27.91
N THR A 79 9.61 0.33 -28.10
CA THR A 79 10.70 -0.48 -28.67
C THR A 79 11.46 -1.18 -27.55
N ASP A 80 11.57 -2.50 -27.63
CA ASP A 80 12.30 -3.32 -26.66
C ASP A 80 13.84 -3.26 -26.87
N PRO A 81 14.65 -3.94 -26.03
CA PRO A 81 16.11 -4.03 -26.20
C PRO A 81 16.57 -4.67 -27.51
N ALA A 82 15.77 -5.56 -28.10
CA ALA A 82 16.07 -6.27 -29.34
C ALA A 82 15.64 -5.48 -30.59
N GLY A 83 15.00 -4.33 -30.43
CA GLY A 83 14.51 -3.48 -31.53
C GLY A 83 13.10 -3.83 -31.99
N ASN A 84 12.38 -4.72 -31.30
CA ASN A 84 11.01 -5.07 -31.65
C ASN A 84 10.03 -4.04 -31.10
N THR A 85 8.96 -3.79 -31.83
CA THR A 85 7.80 -3.05 -31.32
C THR A 85 6.92 -3.98 -30.48
N VAL A 86 6.73 -3.65 -29.20
CA VAL A 86 5.93 -4.43 -28.24
C VAL A 86 4.84 -3.56 -27.61
N ALA A 87 3.73 -4.17 -27.19
CA ALA A 87 2.65 -3.47 -26.51
C ALA A 87 3.05 -3.05 -25.09
N GLY A 88 2.86 -1.78 -24.74
CA GLY A 88 3.22 -1.23 -23.43
C GLY A 88 2.26 -1.62 -22.30
N HIS A 89 1.00 -1.92 -22.64
CA HIS A 89 -0.07 -2.13 -21.65
C HIS A 89 -0.47 -3.60 -21.49
N ALA A 90 -0.13 -4.45 -22.46
CA ALA A 90 -0.70 -5.79 -22.60
C ALA A 90 -0.47 -6.69 -21.37
N ASP A 91 0.70 -6.58 -20.74
CA ASP A 91 1.07 -7.41 -19.59
C ASP A 91 0.19 -7.10 -18.36
N VAL A 92 -0.09 -5.81 -18.12
CA VAL A 92 -0.92 -5.34 -17.01
C VAL A 92 -2.41 -5.43 -17.31
N ALA A 93 -2.84 -5.17 -18.55
CA ALA A 93 -4.25 -5.23 -18.95
C ALA A 93 -4.87 -6.63 -18.71
N LYS A 94 -4.12 -7.71 -19.00
CA LYS A 94 -4.55 -9.09 -18.72
C LYS A 94 -4.85 -9.31 -17.24
N PHE A 95 -4.01 -8.76 -16.38
CA PHE A 95 -4.20 -8.83 -14.93
C PHE A 95 -5.48 -8.08 -14.51
N LEU A 96 -5.62 -6.84 -14.97
CA LEU A 96 -6.75 -5.98 -14.61
C LEU A 96 -8.10 -6.53 -15.11
N ALA A 97 -8.12 -7.23 -16.24
CA ALA A 97 -9.31 -7.93 -16.72
C ALA A 97 -9.78 -9.02 -15.74
N ARG A 98 -8.84 -9.76 -15.12
CA ARG A 98 -9.13 -10.83 -14.16
C ARG A 98 -9.45 -10.28 -12.77
N ASP A 99 -8.49 -9.55 -12.18
CA ASP A 99 -8.47 -9.25 -10.75
C ASP A 99 -8.95 -7.83 -10.40
N GLY A 100 -9.11 -6.97 -11.40
CA GLY A 100 -9.75 -5.67 -11.25
C GLY A 100 -8.84 -4.54 -10.79
N LEU A 101 -7.91 -4.77 -9.87
CA LEU A 101 -6.97 -3.73 -9.46
C LEU A 101 -5.63 -4.31 -9.01
N LEU A 102 -4.55 -3.57 -9.23
CA LEU A 102 -3.25 -3.79 -8.61
C LEU A 102 -2.97 -2.66 -7.64
N VAL A 103 -2.75 -3.00 -6.37
CA VAL A 103 -2.19 -2.06 -5.40
C VAL A 103 -0.70 -1.96 -5.67
N CYS A 104 -0.19 -0.75 -5.84
CA CYS A 104 1.19 -0.52 -6.20
C CYS A 104 1.86 0.36 -5.15
N THR A 105 3.09 0.02 -4.79
CA THR A 105 3.95 0.87 -3.96
C THR A 105 5.23 1.18 -4.71
N TYR A 106 5.44 2.46 -5.02
CA TYR A 106 6.70 2.97 -5.56
C TYR A 106 7.81 2.85 -4.54
N GLN A 107 8.98 2.49 -5.05
CA GLN A 107 10.12 2.24 -4.20
C GLN A 107 11.30 3.13 -4.58
N TRP A 108 11.98 3.64 -3.56
CA TRP A 108 13.29 4.26 -3.74
C TRP A 108 14.37 3.23 -4.11
N HIS A 109 14.09 1.93 -4.06
CA HIS A 109 15.07 0.85 -4.16
C HIS A 109 16.02 0.93 -5.36
N LYS A 110 15.54 1.35 -6.54
CA LYS A 110 16.45 1.59 -7.68
C LYS A 110 17.40 2.75 -7.39
N GLU A 111 16.87 3.82 -6.83
CA GLU A 111 17.61 5.05 -6.53
C GLU A 111 18.44 4.98 -5.24
N ARG A 112 18.23 3.95 -4.43
CA ARG A 112 18.99 3.65 -3.20
C ARG A 112 19.72 2.32 -3.25
N TYR A 113 19.74 1.66 -4.42
CA TYR A 113 20.47 0.43 -4.61
C TYR A 113 21.93 0.62 -4.24
N GLY A 114 22.46 -0.33 -3.45
CA GLY A 114 23.84 -0.29 -2.96
C GLY A 114 24.12 0.73 -1.85
N MET A 115 23.13 1.51 -1.38
CA MET A 115 23.29 2.36 -0.20
C MET A 115 23.12 1.53 1.09
N PRO A 116 24.16 1.41 1.93
CA PRO A 116 24.05 0.63 3.16
C PRO A 116 23.31 1.40 4.26
N ILE A 117 22.60 0.66 5.13
CA ILE A 117 22.11 1.15 6.42
C ILE A 117 23.21 0.90 7.44
N ASP A 118 23.88 1.95 7.91
CA ASP A 118 24.96 1.85 8.89
C ASP A 118 24.42 1.99 10.33
N THR A 119 24.32 0.86 11.03
CA THR A 119 23.80 0.82 12.41
C THR A 119 24.80 1.32 13.46
N ARG A 120 26.05 1.61 13.07
CA ARG A 120 27.08 2.17 13.96
C ARG A 120 26.91 3.68 14.16
N ARG A 121 26.12 4.33 13.31
CA ARG A 121 25.94 5.79 13.30
C ARG A 121 24.48 6.15 13.59
N PRO A 122 24.22 7.29 14.26
CA PRO A 122 22.87 7.79 14.38
C PRO A 122 22.20 7.92 13.02
N LEU A 123 20.99 7.38 12.90
CA LEU A 123 20.16 7.60 11.72
C LEU A 123 19.50 8.96 11.84
N THR A 124 19.39 9.68 10.72
CA THR A 124 18.54 10.87 10.70
C THR A 124 17.07 10.44 10.83
N PRO A 125 16.17 11.28 11.36
CA PRO A 125 14.75 10.95 11.45
C PRO A 125 14.14 10.56 10.10
N GLU A 126 14.57 11.20 9.00
CA GLU A 126 14.13 10.90 7.64
C GLU A 126 14.58 9.49 7.22
N LEU A 127 15.84 9.14 7.48
CA LEU A 127 16.34 7.81 7.17
C LEU A 127 15.62 6.72 7.97
N PHE A 128 15.30 7.01 9.24
CA PHE A 128 14.51 6.12 10.06
C PHE A 128 13.09 5.92 9.50
N GLN A 129 12.39 7.01 9.19
CA GLN A 129 11.05 6.96 8.58
C GLN A 129 11.08 6.20 7.26
N GLU A 130 12.02 6.52 6.36
CA GLU A 130 12.13 5.84 5.08
C GLU A 130 12.50 4.36 5.26
N ALA A 131 13.56 4.02 5.98
CA ALA A 131 14.02 2.64 6.04
C ALA A 131 13.15 1.73 6.93
N PHE A 132 12.61 2.22 8.04
CA PHE A 132 11.95 1.40 9.06
C PHE A 132 10.42 1.50 9.03
N ILE A 133 9.87 2.71 8.87
CA ILE A 133 8.41 2.91 8.87
C ILE A 133 7.84 2.62 7.48
N LYS A 134 8.35 3.32 6.46
CA LYS A 134 7.89 3.18 5.07
C LYS A 134 8.51 1.98 4.35
N ASN A 135 9.57 1.40 4.92
CA ASN A 135 10.43 0.39 4.28
C ASN A 135 11.00 0.85 2.92
N GLU A 136 11.07 2.15 2.63
CA GLU A 136 11.40 2.81 1.35
C GLU A 136 10.24 2.84 0.35
N GLY A 137 9.01 2.76 0.85
CA GLY A 137 7.82 3.13 0.10
C GLY A 137 7.74 4.64 0.00
N HIS A 138 8.06 5.17 -1.18
CA HIS A 138 7.96 6.62 -1.42
C HIS A 138 6.51 7.05 -1.66
N HIS A 139 5.79 6.25 -2.43
CA HIS A 139 4.46 6.59 -2.91
C HIS A 139 3.66 5.28 -3.08
N ALA A 140 2.34 5.36 -2.98
CA ALA A 140 1.46 4.22 -3.20
C ALA A 140 0.29 4.65 -4.06
N GLY A 141 -0.30 3.72 -4.80
CA GLY A 141 -1.49 3.97 -5.59
C GLY A 141 -2.14 2.67 -6.04
N ALA A 142 -3.11 2.79 -6.93
CA ALA A 142 -3.75 1.63 -7.53
C ALA A 142 -3.78 1.77 -9.04
N ILE A 143 -3.39 0.70 -9.73
CA ILE A 143 -3.57 0.55 -11.17
C ILE A 143 -4.92 -0.15 -11.39
N VAL A 144 -5.74 0.44 -12.24
CA VAL A 144 -7.11 0.01 -12.53
C VAL A 144 -7.35 -0.07 -14.05
N PRO A 145 -8.34 -0.87 -14.51
CA PRO A 145 -8.68 -0.96 -15.92
C PRO A 145 -9.08 0.40 -16.47
N THR A 146 -8.59 0.71 -17.65
CA THR A 146 -9.00 1.87 -18.43
C THR A 146 -9.20 1.48 -19.88
N GLN A 147 -9.89 2.32 -20.63
CA GLN A 147 -10.06 2.18 -22.07
C GLN A 147 -9.46 3.40 -22.77
N ARG A 148 -8.58 3.17 -23.76
CA ARG A 148 -7.90 4.24 -24.51
C ARG A 148 -8.15 4.11 -26.00
N ALA A 149 -8.23 5.25 -26.69
CA ALA A 149 -8.21 5.26 -28.15
C ALA A 149 -6.78 5.00 -28.66
N ALA A 150 -6.62 3.98 -29.51
CA ALA A 150 -5.41 3.76 -30.30
C ALA A 150 -5.39 4.68 -31.54
N GLN A 151 -4.23 4.75 -32.22
CA GLN A 151 -4.00 5.61 -33.41
C GLN A 151 -5.01 5.41 -34.57
N ALA A 152 -5.81 4.34 -34.56
CA ALA A 152 -6.84 4.03 -35.56
C ALA A 152 -8.29 4.17 -35.05
N GLY A 153 -8.52 4.84 -33.92
CA GLY A 153 -9.86 5.01 -33.32
C GLY A 153 -10.41 3.77 -32.61
N GLN A 154 -9.70 2.64 -32.67
CA GLN A 154 -10.01 1.44 -31.89
C GLN A 154 -9.78 1.71 -30.40
N THR A 155 -10.72 1.29 -29.55
CA THR A 155 -10.51 1.26 -28.11
C THR A 155 -9.69 0.02 -27.71
N ILE A 156 -8.63 0.23 -26.94
CA ILE A 156 -7.81 -0.85 -26.38
C ILE A 156 -7.94 -0.88 -24.87
N ASP A 157 -7.83 -2.09 -24.32
CA ASP A 157 -7.68 -2.28 -22.89
C ASP A 157 -6.30 -1.76 -22.46
N SER A 158 -6.32 -0.92 -21.43
CA SER A 158 -5.15 -0.28 -20.86
C SER A 158 -5.29 -0.28 -19.35
N PHE A 159 -4.35 0.37 -18.68
CA PHE A 159 -4.48 0.77 -17.31
C PHE A 159 -4.53 2.29 -17.15
N GLY A 160 -5.11 2.74 -16.03
CA GLY A 160 -4.95 4.07 -15.48
C GLY A 160 -4.76 3.96 -13.97
N THR A 161 -4.63 5.08 -13.27
CA THR A 161 -4.24 5.06 -11.86
C THR A 161 -5.15 5.90 -11.01
N PHE A 162 -5.36 5.46 -9.77
CA PHE A 162 -5.84 6.31 -8.71
C PHE A 162 -4.73 6.55 -7.71
N ASN A 163 -4.81 7.70 -7.04
CA ASN A 163 -3.94 8.13 -5.94
C ASN A 163 -2.53 8.60 -6.28
N GLU A 164 -2.42 9.40 -7.34
CA GLU A 164 -1.21 10.15 -7.60
C GLU A 164 -1.45 11.61 -7.18
N PRO A 165 -0.59 12.26 -6.37
CA PRO A 165 -0.70 13.71 -6.20
C PRO A 165 -0.63 14.33 -7.60
N ASN A 166 -1.73 15.00 -7.97
CA ASN A 166 -1.96 15.70 -9.22
C ASN A 166 -0.67 16.09 -9.95
N ASP A 167 -0.37 15.38 -11.05
CA ASP A 167 0.70 15.62 -12.06
C ASP A 167 1.90 14.65 -12.12
N TYR A 168 2.19 13.88 -11.06
CA TYR A 168 3.49 13.18 -10.95
C TYR A 168 3.81 12.27 -12.17
N HIS A 169 2.81 11.60 -12.74
CA HIS A 169 2.91 10.79 -13.97
C HIS A 169 1.66 10.87 -14.86
N ARG A 170 0.91 11.98 -14.80
CA ARG A 170 -0.29 12.18 -15.62
C ARG A 170 -1.32 11.03 -15.49
N GLY A 171 -1.46 10.46 -14.29
CA GLY A 171 -2.45 9.41 -14.02
C GLY A 171 -2.06 8.02 -14.51
N MET A 172 -0.75 7.75 -14.64
CA MET A 172 -0.19 6.50 -15.16
C MET A 172 1.05 6.02 -14.39
N TYR A 173 1.30 4.71 -14.27
CA TYR A 173 2.52 4.19 -13.60
C TYR A 173 3.72 4.04 -14.55
N GLY A 174 3.53 4.06 -15.86
CA GLY A 174 4.47 3.56 -16.86
C GLY A 174 5.56 4.55 -17.29
N LYS A 175 5.85 5.57 -16.47
CA LYS A 175 6.95 6.51 -16.72
C LYS A 175 8.30 5.80 -16.58
N ASP A 176 9.16 5.99 -17.57
CA ASP A 176 10.52 5.45 -17.58
C ASP A 176 11.31 5.93 -16.35
N GLY A 177 11.90 5.00 -15.60
CA GLY A 177 12.75 5.31 -14.45
C GLY A 177 12.28 4.68 -13.15
N TYR A 178 10.99 4.43 -13.01
CA TYR A 178 10.39 4.01 -11.74
C TYR A 178 10.30 2.49 -11.60
N VAL A 179 10.32 2.04 -10.34
CA VAL A 179 10.05 0.67 -9.92
C VAL A 179 8.94 0.71 -8.89
N ALA A 180 7.89 -0.07 -9.11
CA ALA A 180 6.80 -0.24 -8.16
C ALA A 180 6.54 -1.72 -7.92
N VAL A 181 6.29 -2.11 -6.68
CA VAL A 181 5.85 -3.47 -6.38
C VAL A 181 4.33 -3.52 -6.46
N ALA A 182 3.82 -4.42 -7.30
CA ALA A 182 2.40 -4.59 -7.57
C ALA A 182 1.85 -5.80 -6.82
N GLN A 183 0.67 -5.61 -6.25
CA GLN A 183 0.04 -6.54 -5.32
C GLN A 183 -1.43 -6.73 -5.65
N ARG A 184 -1.89 -7.97 -5.55
CA ARG A 184 -3.29 -8.34 -5.76
C ARG A 184 -3.98 -8.67 -4.46
N LEU A 185 -5.31 -8.57 -4.47
CA LEU A 185 -6.14 -9.04 -3.37
C LEU A 185 -6.43 -10.53 -3.55
N VAL A 186 -6.24 -11.30 -2.49
CA VAL A 186 -6.51 -12.74 -2.40
C VAL A 186 -7.57 -12.94 -1.34
N PHE A 187 -8.80 -13.19 -1.78
CA PHE A 187 -9.92 -13.47 -0.87
C PHE A 187 -9.91 -14.93 -0.40
N PRO A 188 -10.55 -15.24 0.75
CA PRO A 188 -10.78 -16.61 1.20
C PRO A 188 -11.45 -17.47 0.12
N SER A 189 -11.20 -18.77 0.13
CA SER A 189 -11.66 -19.71 -0.90
C SER A 189 -13.18 -19.80 -1.06
N PHE A 190 -13.96 -19.43 -0.03
CA PHE A 190 -15.42 -19.37 -0.11
C PHE A 190 -15.93 -18.12 -0.83
N VAL A 191 -15.09 -17.10 -1.05
CA VAL A 191 -15.44 -15.93 -1.87
C VAL A 191 -15.26 -16.30 -3.34
N THR A 192 -16.36 -16.31 -4.09
CA THR A 192 -16.33 -16.63 -5.52
C THR A 192 -15.55 -15.58 -6.32
N SER A 193 -15.04 -15.96 -7.49
CA SER A 193 -14.34 -15.00 -8.38
C SER A 193 -15.22 -13.81 -8.77
N ALA A 194 -16.53 -14.02 -8.92
CA ALA A 194 -17.48 -12.93 -9.19
C ALA A 194 -17.63 -11.97 -8.01
N GLN A 195 -17.68 -12.48 -6.78
CA GLN A 195 -17.71 -11.64 -5.56
C GLN A 195 -16.38 -10.91 -5.37
N ALA A 196 -15.25 -11.58 -5.52
CA ALA A 196 -13.91 -10.97 -5.47
C ALA A 196 -13.79 -9.84 -6.50
N ARG A 197 -14.30 -10.06 -7.72
CA ARG A 197 -14.37 -9.01 -8.75
C ARG A 197 -15.33 -7.88 -8.36
N GLY A 198 -16.46 -8.20 -7.74
CA GLY A 198 -17.40 -7.21 -7.20
C GLY A 198 -16.77 -6.32 -6.14
N TYR A 199 -16.01 -6.89 -5.21
CA TYR A 199 -15.30 -6.13 -4.16
C TYR A 199 -14.20 -5.25 -4.74
N THR A 200 -13.39 -5.76 -5.68
CA THR A 200 -12.37 -4.93 -6.36
C THR A 200 -13.00 -3.81 -7.19
N ASN A 201 -14.09 -4.08 -7.92
CA ASN A 201 -14.87 -3.03 -8.59
C ASN A 201 -15.42 -2.00 -7.59
N SER A 202 -15.91 -2.45 -6.43
CA SER A 202 -16.38 -1.56 -5.36
C SER A 202 -15.27 -0.64 -4.86
N ILE A 203 -14.07 -1.17 -4.62
CA ILE A 203 -12.89 -0.38 -4.23
C ILE A 203 -12.59 0.69 -5.29
N ILE A 204 -12.63 0.35 -6.58
CA ILE A 204 -12.40 1.29 -7.68
C ILE A 204 -13.44 2.42 -7.69
N ASN A 205 -14.73 2.10 -7.46
CA ASN A 205 -15.79 3.11 -7.37
C ASN A 205 -15.57 4.06 -6.18
N TRP A 206 -15.16 3.53 -5.02
CA TRP A 206 -14.81 4.36 -3.87
C TRP A 206 -13.60 5.26 -4.13
N MET A 207 -12.55 4.72 -4.76
CA MET A 207 -11.39 5.52 -5.18
C MET A 207 -11.81 6.65 -6.12
N ALA A 208 -12.62 6.34 -7.14
CA ALA A 208 -13.13 7.34 -8.09
C ALA A 208 -13.96 8.44 -7.41
N LEU A 209 -14.78 8.09 -6.42
CA LEU A 209 -15.62 9.03 -5.69
C LEU A 209 -14.82 9.89 -4.71
N LEU A 210 -13.83 9.33 -4.03
CA LEU A 210 -13.05 10.01 -2.99
C LEU A 210 -11.89 10.83 -3.56
N ASN A 211 -11.28 10.39 -4.66
CA ASN A 211 -10.10 11.02 -5.26
C ASN A 211 -10.26 12.53 -5.57
N PRO A 212 -11.43 13.04 -5.99
CA PRO A 212 -11.63 14.48 -6.20
C PRO A 212 -11.61 15.34 -4.93
N PHE A 213 -11.78 14.73 -3.76
CA PHE A 213 -11.90 15.45 -2.48
C PHE A 213 -10.72 15.20 -1.55
N ALA A 214 -10.06 14.05 -1.67
CA ALA A 214 -8.85 13.73 -0.94
C ALA A 214 -7.74 14.73 -1.28
N GLN A 215 -7.19 15.40 -0.27
CA GLN A 215 -6.04 16.29 -0.42
C GLN A 215 -4.76 15.57 0.00
N PHE A 216 -3.77 15.57 -0.89
CA PHE A 216 -2.45 14.96 -0.66
C PHE A 216 -1.43 16.04 -0.29
N PRO A 217 -1.06 16.20 0.99
CA PRO A 217 -0.01 17.15 1.39
C PRO A 217 1.35 16.77 0.78
N LYS A 218 2.13 17.78 0.34
CA LYS A 218 3.48 17.60 -0.24
C LYS A 218 4.52 17.18 0.80
N ASP A 219 4.47 17.80 1.97
CA ASP A 219 5.47 17.64 3.03
C ASP A 219 4.89 16.88 4.22
N TYR A 220 4.52 15.62 3.98
CA TYR A 220 4.01 14.75 5.04
C TYR A 220 5.00 13.62 5.31
N ASN A 221 5.47 13.54 6.55
CA ASN A 221 6.63 12.72 6.93
C ASN A 221 6.33 11.22 7.06
N GLY A 222 5.27 10.70 6.42
CA GLY A 222 4.77 9.32 6.61
C GLY A 222 4.59 8.98 8.09
N GLY A 223 4.28 10.03 8.85
CA GLY A 223 4.61 10.18 10.24
C GLY A 223 3.42 10.03 11.17
N ASP A 224 2.24 10.18 10.59
CA ASP A 224 1.09 10.62 11.32
C ASP A 224 0.06 9.51 11.46
N PRO A 225 -0.71 9.55 12.56
CA PRO A 225 -1.78 8.60 12.76
C PRO A 225 -2.78 8.63 11.60
N THR A 226 -3.29 7.46 11.22
CA THR A 226 -4.39 7.40 10.27
C THR A 226 -5.65 8.01 10.87
N ARG A 227 -6.39 8.77 10.06
CA ARG A 227 -7.71 9.28 10.41
C ARG A 227 -8.75 8.17 10.49
N VAL A 228 -8.56 7.09 9.75
CA VAL A 228 -9.47 5.94 9.64
C VAL A 228 -8.89 4.74 10.39
N SER A 229 -9.18 4.69 11.68
CA SER A 229 -8.65 3.67 12.59
C SER A 229 -9.61 2.50 12.82
N ASP A 230 -10.90 2.68 12.53
CA ASP A 230 -11.97 1.73 12.85
C ASP A 230 -13.18 1.85 11.91
N ARG A 231 -14.22 1.06 12.15
CA ARG A 231 -15.47 1.12 11.39
C ARG A 231 -16.21 2.46 11.47
N ALA A 232 -16.19 3.10 12.63
CA ALA A 232 -16.94 4.34 12.85
C ALA A 232 -16.33 5.48 12.04
N THR A 233 -15.00 5.63 12.13
CA THR A 233 -14.22 6.61 11.38
C THR A 233 -14.24 6.33 9.87
N LEU A 234 -14.20 5.06 9.44
CA LEU A 234 -14.41 4.71 8.03
C LEU A 234 -15.80 5.13 7.55
N ARG A 235 -16.87 4.78 8.30
CA ARG A 235 -18.24 5.15 7.94
C ARG A 235 -18.40 6.67 7.82
N GLU A 236 -17.85 7.43 8.75
CA GLU A 236 -17.87 8.89 8.72
C GLU A 236 -17.17 9.44 7.48
N PHE A 237 -15.96 8.94 7.18
CA PHE A 237 -15.18 9.37 6.03
C PHE A 237 -15.92 9.09 4.71
N LEU A 238 -16.46 7.87 4.55
CA LEU A 238 -17.21 7.48 3.36
C LEU A 238 -18.52 8.26 3.23
N LYS A 239 -19.25 8.49 4.32
CA LYS A 239 -20.47 9.30 4.33
C LYS A 239 -20.18 10.74 3.88
N ASN A 240 -19.12 11.35 4.38
CA ASN A 240 -18.70 12.67 3.93
C ASN A 240 -18.30 12.65 2.45
N GLY A 241 -17.61 11.61 1.97
CA GLY A 241 -17.34 11.43 0.54
C GLY A 241 -18.61 11.45 -0.31
N LEU A 242 -19.62 10.65 0.08
CA LEU A 242 -20.91 10.59 -0.60
C LEU A 242 -21.65 11.93 -0.59
N LEU A 243 -21.62 12.65 0.52
CA LEU A 243 -22.25 13.97 0.64
C LEU A 243 -21.49 15.06 -0.16
N ALA A 244 -20.16 15.00 -0.18
CA ALA A 244 -19.32 15.93 -0.93
C ALA A 244 -19.55 15.79 -2.45
N CYS A 245 -19.73 14.55 -2.94
CA CYS A 245 -19.99 14.32 -4.37
C CYS A 245 -21.35 14.83 -4.87
N VAL A 246 -22.30 15.08 -3.95
CA VAL A 246 -23.57 15.75 -4.27
C VAL A 246 -23.58 17.24 -3.84
N GLY A 247 -22.42 17.78 -3.48
CA GLY A 247 -22.23 19.22 -3.22
C GLY A 247 -22.60 19.69 -1.80
N ASP A 248 -22.68 18.81 -0.80
CA ASP A 248 -22.94 19.23 0.59
C ASP A 248 -21.79 20.11 1.13
N PRO A 249 -22.06 21.37 1.53
CA PRO A 249 -21.00 22.28 1.97
C PRO A 249 -20.26 21.83 3.23
N ARG A 250 -20.92 21.12 4.15
CA ARG A 250 -20.29 20.63 5.38
C ARG A 250 -19.34 19.48 5.07
N ALA A 251 -19.74 18.59 4.17
CA ALA A 251 -18.87 17.52 3.71
C ALA A 251 -17.67 18.04 2.92
N LEU A 252 -17.84 19.07 2.10
CA LEU A 252 -16.71 19.75 1.44
C LEU A 252 -15.77 20.41 2.47
N SER A 253 -16.33 21.05 3.50
CA SER A 253 -15.53 21.62 4.60
C SER A 253 -14.77 20.54 5.38
N PHE A 254 -15.36 19.35 5.57
CA PHE A 254 -14.71 18.22 6.23
C PHE A 254 -13.39 17.86 5.52
N PHE A 255 -13.39 17.74 4.19
CA PHE A 255 -12.17 17.41 3.42
C PHE A 255 -11.16 18.56 3.30
N ASN A 256 -11.58 19.80 3.56
CA ASN A 256 -10.67 20.95 3.60
C ASN A 256 -9.94 21.09 4.94
N ASP A 257 -10.45 20.44 5.99
CA ASP A 257 -9.81 20.42 7.31
C ASP A 257 -8.47 19.65 7.24
N PRO A 258 -7.34 20.25 7.66
CA PRO A 258 -6.05 19.56 7.79
C PRO A 258 -6.11 18.21 8.50
N ALA A 259 -6.99 18.04 9.49
CA ALA A 259 -7.12 16.79 10.25
C ALA A 259 -7.77 15.64 9.45
N ASN A 260 -8.42 15.93 8.32
CA ASN A 260 -9.06 14.94 7.46
C ASN A 260 -8.37 14.79 6.10
N LYS A 261 -7.23 15.47 5.89
CA LYS A 261 -6.39 15.24 4.71
C LYS A 261 -5.79 13.84 4.79
N THR A 262 -5.69 13.17 3.65
CA THR A 262 -5.21 11.79 3.57
C THR A 262 -3.95 11.74 2.73
N TYR A 263 -2.88 11.17 3.28
CA TYR A 263 -1.69 10.89 2.48
C TYR A 263 -2.00 9.84 1.40
N CYS A 264 -1.16 9.75 0.37
CA CYS A 264 -1.39 8.79 -0.72
C CYS A 264 -1.52 7.34 -0.20
N ALA A 265 -0.58 6.84 0.59
CA ALA A 265 -0.70 5.48 1.13
C ALA A 265 -1.91 5.30 2.06
N GLU A 266 -2.36 6.35 2.75
CA GLU A 266 -3.59 6.32 3.55
C GLU A 266 -4.83 6.22 2.67
N PHE A 267 -4.90 6.95 1.56
CA PHE A 267 -6.03 6.86 0.63
C PHE A 267 -6.22 5.45 0.08
N ILE A 268 -5.12 4.74 -0.23
CA ILE A 268 -5.19 3.33 -0.62
C ILE A 268 -5.65 2.47 0.55
N TYR A 269 -5.11 2.66 1.74
CA TYR A 269 -5.53 1.95 2.94
C TYR A 269 -7.03 2.12 3.24
N ILE A 270 -7.56 3.35 3.17
CA ILE A 270 -8.99 3.65 3.32
C ILE A 270 -9.79 2.89 2.26
N SER A 271 -9.36 2.99 1.00
CA SER A 271 -10.04 2.34 -0.13
C SER A 271 -10.08 0.82 0.00
N LEU A 272 -8.98 0.19 0.45
CA LEU A 272 -8.90 -1.25 0.69
C LEU A 272 -9.81 -1.72 1.83
N ASN A 273 -10.18 -0.83 2.76
CA ASN A 273 -11.12 -1.14 3.84
C ASN A 273 -12.60 -0.99 3.46
N THR A 274 -12.90 -0.43 2.29
CA THR A 274 -14.29 -0.26 1.80
C THR A 274 -15.07 -1.51 1.42
N PRO A 275 -14.53 -2.75 1.27
CA PRO A 275 -15.35 -3.95 1.00
C PRO A 275 -16.45 -4.25 2.03
N VAL A 276 -16.35 -3.66 3.22
CA VAL A 276 -17.40 -3.73 4.25
C VAL A 276 -18.56 -2.76 4.00
N TYR A 277 -18.39 -1.85 3.05
CA TYR A 277 -19.40 -0.96 2.50
C TYR A 277 -19.39 -1.05 0.96
N PRO A 278 -19.86 -2.16 0.36
CA PRO A 278 -19.92 -2.31 -1.10
C PRO A 278 -20.58 -1.11 -1.79
N PHE A 279 -20.03 -0.65 -2.90
CA PHE A 279 -20.54 0.50 -3.67
C PHE A 279 -21.78 0.10 -4.49
N ASN A 280 -22.89 -0.15 -3.78
CA ASN A 280 -24.20 -0.42 -4.37
C ASN A 280 -25.27 0.45 -3.69
N LEU A 281 -26.42 0.59 -4.35
CA LEU A 281 -27.48 1.50 -3.92
C LEU A 281 -27.94 1.23 -2.49
N LYS A 282 -28.07 -0.04 -2.10
CA LYS A 282 -28.50 -0.44 -0.75
C LYS A 282 -27.53 0.07 0.31
N THR A 283 -26.24 -0.18 0.12
CA THR A 283 -25.21 0.22 1.08
C THR A 283 -25.04 1.74 1.14
N ILE A 284 -25.03 2.42 -0.01
CA ILE A 284 -24.95 3.88 -0.07
C ILE A 284 -26.14 4.52 0.64
N THR A 285 -27.36 4.00 0.42
CA THR A 285 -28.56 4.45 1.14
C THR A 285 -28.39 4.32 2.65
N ASN A 286 -27.85 3.19 3.13
CA ASN A 286 -27.60 2.97 4.55
C ASN A 286 -26.52 3.90 5.12
N LEU A 287 -25.44 4.19 4.38
CA LEU A 287 -24.40 5.13 4.79
C LEU A 287 -24.92 6.57 4.89
N LEU A 288 -25.92 6.91 4.08
CA LEU A 288 -26.63 8.19 4.10
C LEU A 288 -27.85 8.19 5.02
N ASP A 289 -27.87 7.31 6.03
CA ASP A 289 -28.91 7.21 7.05
C ASP A 289 -30.33 7.06 6.47
N GLY A 290 -30.46 6.33 5.36
CA GLY A 290 -31.73 6.06 4.68
C GLY A 290 -32.11 7.05 3.58
N ASP A 291 -31.29 8.07 3.29
CA ASP A 291 -31.56 9.05 2.23
C ASP A 291 -31.39 8.44 0.83
N SER A 292 -32.44 7.76 0.37
CA SER A 292 -32.48 7.11 -0.94
C SER A 292 -32.42 8.10 -2.11
N PHE A 293 -32.81 9.36 -1.90
CA PHE A 293 -32.76 10.39 -2.94
C PHE A 293 -31.30 10.75 -3.24
N LYS A 294 -30.53 11.11 -2.21
CA LYS A 294 -29.10 11.37 -2.37
C LYS A 294 -28.34 10.14 -2.85
N ALA A 295 -28.67 8.96 -2.35
CA ALA A 295 -28.05 7.72 -2.82
C ALA A 295 -28.21 7.52 -4.34
N LYS A 296 -29.41 7.79 -4.89
CA LYS A 296 -29.65 7.75 -6.34
C LYS A 296 -28.89 8.84 -7.09
N GLN A 297 -28.73 10.04 -6.52
CA GLN A 297 -27.88 11.07 -7.11
C GLN A 297 -26.41 10.62 -7.21
N VAL A 298 -25.87 9.97 -6.18
CA VAL A 298 -24.52 9.38 -6.23
C VAL A 298 -24.41 8.33 -7.35
N MET A 299 -25.40 7.42 -7.43
CA MET A 299 -25.40 6.39 -8.48
C MET A 299 -25.51 7.01 -9.89
N HIS A 300 -26.23 8.12 -10.03
CA HIS A 300 -26.33 8.83 -11.31
C HIS A 300 -24.99 9.47 -11.74
N LEU A 301 -24.15 9.94 -10.80
CA LEU A 301 -22.81 10.44 -11.15
C LEU A 301 -21.95 9.37 -11.82
N LYS A 302 -22.06 8.12 -11.38
CA LYS A 302 -21.40 6.97 -12.02
C LYS A 302 -21.90 6.77 -13.46
N GLU A 303 -23.20 6.90 -13.71
CA GLU A 303 -23.77 6.81 -15.06
C GLU A 303 -23.26 7.94 -15.96
N LEU A 304 -23.21 9.17 -15.44
CA LEU A 304 -22.64 10.32 -16.17
C LEU A 304 -21.17 10.09 -16.50
N GLN A 305 -20.35 9.68 -15.52
CA GLN A 305 -18.93 9.38 -15.74
C GLN A 305 -18.74 8.32 -16.83
N ASN A 306 -19.48 7.21 -16.74
CA ASN A 306 -19.35 6.11 -17.70
C ASN A 306 -19.91 6.43 -19.09
N SER A 307 -20.85 7.37 -19.18
CA SER A 307 -21.38 7.89 -20.44
C SER A 307 -20.60 9.10 -20.98
N LYS A 308 -19.43 9.41 -20.39
CA LYS A 308 -18.53 10.51 -20.78
C LYS A 308 -19.19 11.89 -20.69
N GLN A 309 -20.09 12.06 -19.72
CA GLN A 309 -20.75 13.31 -19.43
C GLN A 309 -20.07 14.00 -18.24
N ALA A 310 -19.86 15.32 -18.38
CA ALA A 310 -19.34 16.14 -17.31
C ALA A 310 -20.20 16.02 -16.05
N ASN A 311 -19.52 15.86 -14.92
CA ASN A 311 -20.11 15.65 -13.61
C ASN A 311 -19.15 16.17 -12.53
N LEU A 312 -19.66 16.34 -11.31
CA LEU A 312 -18.87 16.94 -10.22
C LEU A 312 -17.55 16.19 -9.95
N LEU A 313 -17.53 14.86 -10.09
CA LEU A 313 -16.31 14.06 -9.88
C LEU A 313 -15.24 14.40 -10.94
N SER A 314 -15.64 14.43 -12.22
CA SER A 314 -14.75 14.77 -13.35
C SER A 314 -14.29 16.24 -13.33
N GLU A 315 -15.09 17.15 -12.76
CA GLU A 315 -14.76 18.57 -12.64
C GLU A 315 -13.77 18.84 -11.49
N LYS A 316 -13.95 18.13 -10.37
CA LYS A 316 -13.15 18.33 -9.16
C LYS A 316 -11.84 17.53 -9.16
N THR A 317 -11.76 16.43 -9.90
CA THR A 317 -10.54 15.64 -9.95
C THR A 317 -9.39 16.41 -10.63
N GLY A 318 -8.17 16.23 -10.12
CA GLY A 318 -6.95 16.59 -10.84
C GLY A 318 -6.37 15.42 -11.67
N ASN A 319 -7.00 14.24 -11.64
CA ASN A 319 -6.56 13.09 -12.42
C ASN A 319 -6.95 13.27 -13.90
N PRO A 320 -5.99 13.37 -14.83
CA PRO A 320 -6.29 13.64 -16.23
C PRO A 320 -7.03 12.48 -16.92
N GLU A 321 -6.79 11.23 -16.51
CA GLU A 321 -7.44 10.06 -17.09
C GLU A 321 -8.92 9.94 -16.68
N PHE A 322 -9.22 10.31 -15.43
CA PHE A 322 -10.61 10.37 -14.96
C PHE A 322 -11.36 11.56 -15.56
N LYS A 323 -10.69 12.72 -15.69
CA LYS A 323 -11.23 13.90 -16.36
C LYS A 323 -11.48 13.69 -17.86
N ALA A 324 -10.66 12.86 -18.50
CA ALA A 324 -10.83 12.45 -19.90
C ALA A 324 -11.85 11.31 -20.08
N PHE A 325 -12.49 10.83 -19.01
CA PHE A 325 -13.44 9.71 -19.02
C PHE A 325 -12.86 8.38 -19.55
N ASN A 326 -11.54 8.19 -19.44
CA ASN A 326 -10.90 6.92 -19.77
C ASN A 326 -11.08 5.94 -18.60
N LEU A 327 -11.00 6.46 -17.37
CA LEU A 327 -11.28 5.71 -16.15
C LEU A 327 -12.79 5.63 -15.90
N LEU A 328 -13.31 4.42 -15.97
CA LEU A 328 -14.70 4.09 -15.71
C LEU A 328 -14.90 3.69 -14.24
N MET A 329 -16.11 3.90 -13.75
CA MET A 329 -16.61 3.38 -12.48
C MET A 329 -17.30 2.03 -12.73
N PRO A 330 -16.63 0.88 -12.50
CA PRO A 330 -17.08 -0.42 -12.98
C PRO A 330 -18.39 -0.90 -12.31
N PRO A 331 -19.12 -1.86 -12.92
CA PRO A 331 -20.32 -2.44 -12.31
C PRO A 331 -20.00 -3.16 -11.00
N VAL A 332 -20.86 -2.97 -9.99
CA VAL A 332 -20.81 -3.68 -8.70
C VAL A 332 -22.15 -4.41 -8.57
N PRO A 333 -22.16 -5.72 -8.27
CA PRO A 333 -23.42 -6.44 -8.10
C PRO A 333 -24.30 -5.80 -7.02
N GLU A 334 -25.59 -5.62 -7.33
CA GLU A 334 -26.53 -4.96 -6.41
C GLU A 334 -26.75 -5.75 -5.13
N ASP A 335 -26.60 -7.08 -5.21
CA ASP A 335 -26.73 -8.05 -4.14
C ASP A 335 -25.40 -8.36 -3.44
N LEU A 336 -24.27 -7.74 -3.85
CA LEU A 336 -22.98 -7.95 -3.22
C LEU A 336 -23.08 -7.60 -1.72
N PRO A 337 -22.94 -8.59 -0.82
CA PRO A 337 -23.07 -8.33 0.61
C PRO A 337 -21.83 -7.61 1.14
N PRO A 338 -21.95 -6.85 2.23
CA PRO A 338 -20.81 -6.41 3.02
C PRO A 338 -19.87 -7.58 3.34
N LEU A 339 -18.56 -7.38 3.18
CA LEU A 339 -17.57 -8.45 3.34
C LEU A 339 -17.65 -9.10 4.73
N ASP A 340 -17.82 -8.32 5.79
CA ASP A 340 -18.03 -8.83 7.15
C ASP A 340 -19.27 -9.71 7.29
N GLY A 341 -20.38 -9.35 6.63
CA GLY A 341 -21.57 -10.19 6.54
C GLY A 341 -21.27 -11.53 5.88
N LEU A 342 -20.52 -11.53 4.77
CA LEU A 342 -20.11 -12.75 4.08
C LEU A 342 -19.15 -13.60 4.93
N MET A 343 -18.22 -12.96 5.64
CA MET A 343 -17.27 -13.62 6.55
C MET A 343 -18.03 -14.33 7.70
N ALA A 344 -18.97 -13.63 8.35
CA ALA A 344 -19.76 -14.17 9.44
C ALA A 344 -20.64 -15.35 8.99
N GLN A 345 -21.24 -15.28 7.80
CA GLN A 345 -22.00 -16.38 7.20
C GLN A 345 -21.16 -17.64 6.96
N ASN A 346 -19.84 -17.49 6.82
CA ASN A 346 -18.88 -18.58 6.64
C ASN A 346 -18.09 -18.90 7.92
N GLY A 347 -18.63 -18.57 9.09
CA GLY A 347 -18.10 -18.97 10.39
C GLY A 347 -16.87 -18.20 10.86
N GLN A 348 -16.57 -17.05 10.25
CA GLN A 348 -15.45 -16.19 10.68
C GLN A 348 -15.92 -15.22 11.75
N THR A 349 -15.24 -15.19 12.90
CA THR A 349 -15.50 -14.23 13.97
C THR A 349 -14.79 -12.91 13.69
N ILE A 350 -15.55 -11.84 13.50
CA ILE A 350 -15.03 -10.50 13.22
C ILE A 350 -15.26 -9.60 14.43
N ALA A 351 -14.22 -8.88 14.87
CA ALA A 351 -14.36 -7.91 15.95
C ALA A 351 -15.27 -6.74 15.50
N PRO A 352 -16.29 -6.32 16.29
CA PRO A 352 -17.36 -5.41 15.83
C PRO A 352 -16.92 -4.07 15.22
N ASN A 353 -15.75 -3.54 15.60
CA ASN A 353 -15.22 -2.26 15.10
C ASN A 353 -13.96 -2.39 14.26
N SER A 354 -13.54 -3.61 13.97
CA SER A 354 -12.32 -3.86 13.20
C SER A 354 -12.50 -3.55 11.71
N LEU A 355 -11.39 -3.30 11.03
CA LEU A 355 -11.29 -3.06 9.60
C LEU A 355 -10.66 -4.28 8.91
N PRO A 356 -11.03 -4.64 7.66
CA PRO A 356 -10.42 -5.77 6.96
C PRO A 356 -8.88 -5.72 6.93
N MET A 357 -8.35 -4.51 6.81
CA MET A 357 -6.95 -4.15 6.95
C MET A 357 -6.85 -3.24 8.18
N PRO A 358 -6.62 -3.79 9.39
CA PRO A 358 -6.54 -3.02 10.61
C PRO A 358 -5.26 -2.17 10.66
N PRO A 359 -5.31 -0.97 11.27
CA PRO A 359 -4.14 -0.11 11.36
C PRO A 359 -3.10 -0.69 12.34
N PHE A 360 -1.88 -0.19 12.23
CA PHE A 360 -0.74 -0.62 13.04
C PHE A 360 -0.56 0.29 14.23
N LYS A 361 -0.12 -0.25 15.35
CA LYS A 361 0.45 0.55 16.44
C LYS A 361 1.92 0.84 16.16
N ILE A 362 2.47 1.90 16.76
CA ILE A 362 3.89 2.25 16.57
C ILE A 362 4.83 1.13 17.00
N SER A 363 4.50 0.43 18.10
CA SER A 363 5.25 -0.75 18.58
C SER A 363 5.32 -1.85 17.51
N GLN A 364 4.23 -2.10 16.80
CA GLN A 364 4.14 -3.07 15.72
C GLN A 364 4.95 -2.65 14.50
N VAL A 365 4.92 -1.35 14.15
CA VAL A 365 5.78 -0.80 13.09
C VAL A 365 7.26 -0.98 13.42
N ILE A 366 7.64 -0.70 14.68
CA ILE A 366 9.01 -0.85 15.17
C ILE A 366 9.45 -2.32 15.18
N ARG A 367 8.66 -3.20 15.82
CA ARG A 367 8.91 -4.66 15.87
C ARG A 367 9.13 -5.24 14.48
N ARG A 368 8.23 -4.87 13.55
CA ARG A 368 8.34 -5.25 12.14
C ARG A 368 9.67 -4.83 11.54
N ALA A 369 10.08 -3.58 11.73
CA ALA A 369 11.31 -3.08 11.11
C ALA A 369 12.54 -3.84 11.61
N PHE A 370 12.57 -4.25 12.87
CA PHE A 370 13.61 -5.13 13.42
C PHE A 370 13.62 -6.52 12.80
N ARG A 371 12.45 -7.15 12.65
CA ARG A 371 12.35 -8.44 11.94
C ARG A 371 12.75 -8.33 10.47
N THR A 372 12.40 -7.22 9.81
CA THR A 372 12.70 -7.02 8.39
C THR A 372 14.19 -6.80 8.14
N LEU A 373 14.80 -5.85 8.84
CA LEU A 373 16.14 -5.35 8.51
C LEU A 373 17.24 -6.04 9.32
N LEU A 374 16.87 -6.63 10.45
CA LEU A 374 17.80 -7.28 11.38
C LEU A 374 17.25 -8.67 11.80
N PRO A 375 17.00 -9.58 10.84
CA PRO A 375 16.36 -10.87 11.11
C PRO A 375 17.31 -11.81 11.87
N ARG A 376 17.13 -11.88 13.18
CA ARG A 376 18.00 -12.65 14.08
C ARG A 376 17.99 -14.15 13.83
N GLU A 377 16.82 -14.71 13.50
CA GLU A 377 16.67 -16.11 13.13
C GLU A 377 17.64 -16.54 12.02
N LYS A 378 17.97 -15.61 11.10
CA LYS A 378 18.82 -15.89 9.94
C LYS A 378 20.31 -15.65 10.18
N PHE A 379 20.68 -14.74 11.08
CA PHE A 379 22.06 -14.23 11.17
C PHE A 379 22.72 -14.35 12.55
N GLY A 380 22.01 -14.83 13.59
CA GLY A 380 22.56 -15.09 14.94
C GLY A 380 22.57 -13.88 15.88
N ASP A 381 22.56 -14.13 17.19
CA ASP A 381 22.11 -13.16 18.20
C ASP A 381 23.10 -12.02 18.51
N ALA A 382 24.33 -12.31 18.95
CA ALA A 382 25.14 -11.32 19.69
C ALA A 382 25.39 -9.98 18.95
N LYS A 383 25.80 -10.02 17.68
CA LYS A 383 26.09 -8.79 16.91
C LYS A 383 24.83 -8.03 16.49
N LEU A 384 23.73 -8.75 16.28
CA LEU A 384 22.44 -8.15 15.95
C LEU A 384 21.80 -7.52 17.18
N VAL A 385 22.03 -8.07 18.38
CA VAL A 385 21.61 -7.48 19.65
C VAL A 385 22.14 -6.06 19.78
N ASP A 386 23.46 -5.90 19.70
CA ASP A 386 24.05 -4.58 19.87
C ASP A 386 23.60 -3.60 18.78
N ALA A 387 23.42 -4.08 17.53
CA ALA A 387 22.94 -3.26 16.43
C ALA A 387 21.49 -2.81 16.62
N GLN A 388 20.61 -3.70 17.09
CA GLN A 388 19.22 -3.37 17.38
C GLN A 388 19.11 -2.40 18.56
N ALA A 389 19.88 -2.61 19.64
CA ALA A 389 19.93 -1.72 20.79
C ALA A 389 20.43 -0.32 20.41
N ARG A 390 21.50 -0.22 19.61
CA ARG A 390 22.00 1.06 19.07
C ARG A 390 20.93 1.78 18.25
N LEU A 391 20.27 1.07 17.34
CA LEU A 391 19.22 1.67 16.51
C LEU A 391 18.06 2.19 17.34
N PHE A 392 17.58 1.44 18.34
CA PHE A 392 16.54 1.91 19.25
C PHE A 392 16.94 3.19 19.99
N LYS A 393 18.19 3.29 20.48
CA LYS A 393 18.70 4.53 21.08
C LYS A 393 18.65 5.69 20.10
N PHE A 394 19.02 5.47 18.85
CA PHE A 394 18.98 6.49 17.79
C PHE A 394 17.55 6.88 17.37
N MET A 395 16.55 6.06 17.66
CA MET A 395 15.16 6.31 17.27
C MET A 395 14.44 7.36 18.12
N LYS A 396 14.96 7.73 19.30
CA LYS A 396 14.28 8.65 20.22
C LYS A 396 13.79 9.95 19.55
N PRO A 397 14.62 10.69 18.79
CA PRO A 397 14.16 11.92 18.13
C PRO A 397 13.10 11.64 17.07
N ALA A 398 13.25 10.56 16.30
CA ALA A 398 12.32 10.19 15.25
C ALA A 398 10.95 9.73 15.83
N LEU A 399 10.93 9.07 16.99
CA LEU A 399 9.70 8.66 17.68
C LEU A 399 8.95 9.85 18.28
N ILE A 400 9.65 10.82 18.88
CA ILE A 400 9.06 12.09 19.33
C ILE A 400 8.43 12.81 18.13
N GLN A 401 9.11 12.79 16.98
CA GLN A 401 8.60 13.36 15.74
C GLN A 401 7.37 12.67 15.20
N GLN A 402 7.40 11.34 15.13
CA GLN A 402 6.29 10.51 14.69
C GLN A 402 5.04 10.70 15.56
N LEU A 403 5.23 10.81 16.87
CA LEU A 403 4.13 10.99 17.81
C LEU A 403 3.59 12.44 17.82
N GLY A 404 4.16 13.34 17.01
CA GLY A 404 3.78 14.75 16.97
C GLY A 404 4.04 15.48 18.27
N LEU A 405 5.10 15.10 18.99
CA LEU A 405 5.45 15.65 20.31
C LEU A 405 6.58 16.68 20.25
N ASN A 406 7.11 17.00 19.06
CA ASN A 406 8.26 17.90 18.88
C ASN A 406 8.03 19.31 19.41
N ASP A 407 6.79 19.77 19.30
CA ASP A 407 6.39 21.13 19.67
C ASP A 407 6.05 21.22 21.17
N LEU A 408 6.07 20.09 21.88
CA LEU A 408 5.86 20.04 23.32
C LEU A 408 7.18 20.26 24.07
N PRO A 409 7.16 20.91 25.23
CA PRO A 409 8.36 21.05 26.06
C PRO A 409 8.86 19.67 26.51
N SER A 410 10.17 19.53 26.72
CA SER A 410 10.79 18.27 27.18
C SER A 410 10.31 17.79 28.56
N SER A 411 9.68 18.69 29.33
CA SER A 411 9.03 18.40 30.61
C SER A 411 7.60 17.88 30.48
N ASP A 412 7.03 17.85 29.28
CA ASP A 412 5.69 17.31 29.06
C ASP A 412 5.66 15.82 29.44
N PRO A 413 4.68 15.36 30.25
CA PRO A 413 4.59 13.97 30.67
C PRO A 413 4.61 12.96 29.51
N LYS A 414 4.11 13.34 28.33
CA LYS A 414 4.13 12.48 27.13
C LYS A 414 5.53 12.36 26.55
N VAL A 415 6.27 13.47 26.47
CA VAL A 415 7.67 13.47 26.00
C VAL A 415 8.54 12.69 26.96
N ILE A 416 8.34 12.86 28.28
CA ILE A 416 9.01 12.08 29.31
C ILE A 416 8.71 10.59 29.16
N SER A 417 7.44 10.21 28.95
CA SER A 417 7.02 8.81 28.81
C SER A 417 7.66 8.13 27.59
N VAL A 418 7.75 8.83 26.45
CA VAL A 418 8.49 8.33 25.27
C VAL A 418 9.97 8.17 25.57
N GLY A 419 10.56 9.13 26.29
CA GLY A 419 11.96 9.05 26.72
C GLY A 419 12.22 7.85 27.63
N GLN A 420 11.40 7.66 28.65
CA GLN A 420 11.46 6.53 29.57
C GLN A 420 11.24 5.20 28.84
N PHE A 421 10.31 5.15 27.88
CA PHE A 421 10.11 3.99 27.04
C PHE A 421 11.39 3.64 26.27
N VAL A 422 11.97 4.58 25.52
CA VAL A 422 13.20 4.33 24.76
C VAL A 422 14.34 3.88 25.68
N ASP A 423 14.49 4.52 26.82
CA ASP A 423 15.57 4.20 27.77
C ASP A 423 15.36 2.79 28.36
N GLN A 424 14.14 2.43 28.78
CA GLN A 424 13.80 1.07 29.26
C GLN A 424 13.99 0.00 28.19
N VAL A 425 13.58 0.27 26.94
CA VAL A 425 13.77 -0.67 25.82
C VAL A 425 15.26 -0.88 25.59
N SER A 426 16.02 0.20 25.55
CA SER A 426 17.44 0.19 25.29
C SER A 426 18.21 -0.60 26.36
N GLU A 427 17.88 -0.40 27.64
CA GLU A 427 18.48 -1.14 28.76
C GLU A 427 18.18 -2.64 28.70
N GLN A 428 16.96 -3.03 28.32
CA GLN A 428 16.60 -4.44 28.17
C GLN A 428 17.25 -5.07 26.94
N LEU A 429 17.31 -4.36 25.81
CA LEU A 429 17.99 -4.84 24.61
C LEU A 429 19.50 -5.03 24.79
N ASP A 430 20.14 -4.29 25.70
CA ASP A 430 21.55 -4.45 26.04
C ASP A 430 21.82 -5.71 26.92
N GLN A 431 20.78 -6.44 27.36
CA GLN A 431 20.94 -7.67 28.13
C GLN A 431 21.32 -8.87 27.25
N SER A 432 22.05 -9.82 27.84
CA SER A 432 22.35 -11.10 27.20
C SER A 432 21.20 -12.07 27.39
N TYR A 433 20.75 -12.71 26.31
CA TYR A 433 19.67 -13.70 26.31
C TYR A 433 20.20 -15.09 26.00
N SER A 434 19.59 -16.13 26.60
CA SER A 434 20.03 -17.51 26.43
C SER A 434 19.55 -18.15 25.12
N SER A 435 18.53 -17.55 24.49
CA SER A 435 17.98 -17.98 23.20
C SER A 435 17.25 -16.85 22.47
N PHE A 436 17.09 -17.00 21.15
CA PHE A 436 16.27 -16.10 20.33
C PHE A 436 14.81 -16.06 20.82
N THR A 437 14.23 -17.19 21.22
CA THR A 437 12.85 -17.26 21.74
C THR A 437 12.67 -16.44 23.01
N GLU A 438 13.64 -16.48 23.93
CA GLU A 438 13.60 -15.68 25.16
C GLU A 438 13.71 -14.19 24.86
N PHE A 439 14.61 -13.82 23.95
CA PHE A 439 14.71 -12.45 23.47
C PHE A 439 13.43 -11.96 22.78
N ASP A 440 12.86 -12.77 21.90
CA ASP A 440 11.67 -12.39 21.11
C ASP A 440 10.46 -12.16 22.00
N ALA A 441 10.26 -13.05 22.99
CA ALA A 441 9.24 -12.89 24.02
C ALA A 441 9.46 -11.64 24.90
N MET A 442 10.72 -11.29 25.19
CA MET A 442 11.06 -10.06 25.89
C MET A 442 10.73 -8.83 25.05
N VAL A 443 11.10 -8.81 23.77
CA VAL A 443 10.73 -7.71 22.84
C VAL A 443 9.22 -7.59 22.75
N ASP A 444 8.48 -8.69 22.67
CA ASP A 444 7.01 -8.67 22.73
C ASP A 444 6.50 -8.02 24.00
N GLY A 445 7.03 -8.41 25.16
CA GLY A 445 6.68 -7.80 26.44
C GLY A 445 6.98 -6.29 26.48
N ILE A 446 8.10 -5.85 25.89
CA ILE A 446 8.42 -4.42 25.74
C ILE A 446 7.42 -3.73 24.83
N MET A 447 7.13 -4.29 23.65
CA MET A 447 6.22 -3.69 22.68
C MET A 447 4.79 -3.59 23.22
N GLN A 448 4.35 -4.57 24.00
CA GLN A 448 3.06 -4.55 24.68
C GLN A 448 3.02 -3.47 25.77
N LYS A 449 4.08 -3.33 26.59
CA LYS A 449 4.20 -2.23 27.54
C LYS A 449 4.29 -0.87 26.85
N ALA A 450 4.95 -0.81 25.69
CA ALA A 450 5.00 0.39 24.86
C ALA A 450 3.59 0.82 24.48
N ASP A 451 2.77 -0.12 24.01
CA ASP A 451 1.38 0.16 23.69
C ASP A 451 0.65 0.70 24.91
N GLU A 452 0.75 0.05 26.07
CA GLU A 452 0.08 0.50 27.30
C GLU A 452 0.53 1.90 27.75
N MET A 453 1.84 2.19 27.69
CA MET A 453 2.42 3.48 28.06
C MET A 453 2.11 4.59 27.06
N LEU A 454 2.07 4.26 25.76
CA LEU A 454 1.81 5.21 24.67
C LEU A 454 0.31 5.42 24.42
N VAL A 455 -0.55 4.46 24.80
CA VAL A 455 -2.02 4.59 24.82
C VAL A 455 -2.46 5.77 25.70
N GLY A 456 -1.71 6.09 26.76
CA GLY A 456 -1.94 7.31 27.55
C GLY A 456 -1.49 8.62 26.89
N ALA A 457 -0.60 8.57 25.90
CA ALA A 457 -0.06 9.74 25.21
C ALA A 457 -0.92 10.18 24.00
N GLY A 458 -1.84 9.33 23.55
CA GLY A 458 -2.83 9.57 22.51
C GLY A 458 -2.99 8.31 21.65
N ASP A 459 -4.22 7.83 21.49
CA ASP A 459 -4.63 6.64 20.72
C ASP A 459 -4.29 6.72 19.21
N ARG A 460 -3.01 6.89 18.90
CA ARG A 460 -2.49 7.07 17.55
C ARG A 460 -2.16 5.69 16.97
N VAL A 461 -2.98 5.28 16.01
CA VAL A 461 -2.70 4.14 15.14
C VAL A 461 -2.27 4.66 13.77
N TYR A 462 -1.40 3.93 13.10
CA TYR A 462 -0.73 4.31 11.87
C TYR A 462 -1.24 3.43 10.73
N PHE A 463 -1.47 4.04 9.57
CA PHE A 463 -1.50 3.24 8.36
C PHE A 463 -0.05 2.93 7.97
N VAL A 464 0.14 1.80 7.30
CA VAL A 464 1.40 1.45 6.66
C VAL A 464 1.12 1.21 5.18
N PRO A 465 2.01 1.60 4.25
CA PRO A 465 1.90 1.25 2.84
C PRO A 465 1.45 -0.20 2.65
N PRO A 466 0.44 -0.49 1.80
CA PRO A 466 -0.15 -1.83 1.68
C PRO A 466 0.84 -2.98 1.54
N ARG A 467 1.99 -2.74 0.90
CA ARG A 467 3.03 -3.77 0.77
C ARG A 467 3.55 -4.33 2.08
N ILE A 468 3.51 -3.51 3.12
CA ILE A 468 3.94 -3.86 4.46
C ILE A 468 3.08 -5.00 5.03
N TYR A 469 1.80 -5.07 4.65
CA TYR A 469 0.94 -6.20 5.03
C TYR A 469 1.34 -7.52 4.35
N VAL A 470 1.95 -7.49 3.16
CA VAL A 470 2.36 -8.69 2.43
C VAL A 470 3.61 -9.32 2.99
N ASP A 471 4.64 -8.50 3.18
CA ASP A 471 5.98 -8.99 3.46
C ASP A 471 6.08 -9.58 4.87
N LEU A 472 5.28 -9.02 5.80
CA LEU A 472 5.38 -9.34 7.21
C LEU A 472 4.01 -9.45 7.89
N GLY A 473 2.94 -8.78 7.45
CA GLY A 473 1.65 -8.83 8.17
C GLY A 473 0.82 -10.11 8.01
N GLN A 474 0.87 -10.78 6.86
CA GLN A 474 -0.12 -11.83 6.51
C GLN A 474 0.49 -13.18 6.14
N ASN A 475 1.81 -13.25 5.99
CA ASN A 475 2.54 -14.40 5.41
C ASN A 475 3.81 -14.80 6.18
N ASP A 476 4.18 -14.12 7.27
CA ASP A 476 5.44 -14.40 7.98
C ASP A 476 5.30 -15.44 9.12
N GLY A 477 4.07 -15.87 9.42
CA GLY A 477 3.78 -16.85 10.46
C GLY A 477 3.90 -16.31 11.90
N ASP A 478 4.05 -14.99 12.07
CA ASP A 478 4.08 -14.32 13.36
C ASP A 478 2.71 -13.69 13.68
N ASP A 479 2.07 -14.09 14.78
CA ASP A 479 0.75 -13.59 15.19
C ASP A 479 0.80 -12.16 15.79
N ASN A 480 1.97 -11.53 15.82
CA ASN A 480 2.20 -10.23 16.47
C ASN A 480 1.79 -9.00 15.64
N LEU A 481 1.42 -9.17 14.37
CA LEU A 481 0.93 -8.08 13.52
C LEU A 481 -0.61 -8.08 13.44
N PRO A 482 -1.24 -6.91 13.18
CA PRO A 482 -2.69 -6.83 13.04
C PRO A 482 -3.19 -7.82 11.98
N GLN A 483 -3.86 -8.88 12.42
CA GLN A 483 -4.41 -9.88 11.51
C GLN A 483 -5.60 -9.27 10.77
N GLY A 484 -5.37 -8.92 9.50
CA GLY A 484 -6.44 -8.57 8.60
C GLY A 484 -7.42 -9.72 8.46
N TRP A 485 -8.70 -9.40 8.35
CA TRP A 485 -9.77 -10.37 8.17
C TRP A 485 -10.51 -10.01 6.89
N GLY A 486 -10.52 -10.90 5.91
CA GLY A 486 -11.33 -10.74 4.68
C GLY A 486 -10.57 -10.90 3.38
N PHE A 487 -9.31 -10.44 3.29
CA PHE A 487 -8.43 -10.74 2.16
C PHE A 487 -6.97 -10.56 2.56
N LYS A 488 -6.10 -11.24 1.82
CA LYS A 488 -4.66 -11.03 1.85
C LYS A 488 -4.19 -10.23 0.66
N LEU A 489 -3.06 -9.55 0.80
CA LEU A 489 -2.32 -9.00 -0.32
C LEU A 489 -1.25 -10.02 -0.74
N GLU A 490 -1.07 -10.21 -2.04
CA GLU A 490 -0.03 -11.07 -2.61
C GLU A 490 0.80 -10.26 -3.61
N THR A 491 2.12 -10.28 -3.47
CA THR A 491 3.04 -9.66 -4.43
C THR A 491 3.01 -10.42 -5.74
N VAL A 492 2.56 -9.74 -6.80
CA VAL A 492 2.48 -10.31 -8.14
C VAL A 492 3.81 -10.13 -8.87
N GLY A 493 4.49 -9.00 -8.69
CA GLY A 493 5.77 -8.71 -9.32
C GLY A 493 6.16 -7.23 -9.20
N ALA A 494 7.35 -6.90 -9.70
CA ALA A 494 7.82 -5.53 -9.81
C ALA A 494 7.52 -4.96 -11.20
N LEU A 495 6.81 -3.84 -11.25
CA LEU A 495 6.57 -3.06 -12.45
C LEU A 495 7.86 -2.34 -12.85
N VAL A 496 8.26 -2.53 -14.10
CA VAL A 496 9.40 -1.86 -14.73
C VAL A 496 9.04 -1.40 -16.13
N ALA A 497 9.76 -0.39 -16.64
CA ALA A 497 9.58 0.11 -17.99
C ALA A 497 9.59 -1.03 -19.02
N ARG A 498 8.56 -1.15 -19.85
CA ARG A 498 8.46 -2.24 -20.84
C ARG A 498 9.62 -2.25 -21.84
N SER A 499 10.21 -1.07 -22.10
CA SER A 499 11.36 -0.83 -22.98
C SER A 499 12.68 -1.45 -22.51
N VAL A 500 12.77 -1.86 -21.23
CA VAL A 500 13.96 -2.53 -20.68
C VAL A 500 13.85 -4.05 -20.70
N ILE A 501 12.68 -4.61 -21.01
CA ILE A 501 12.45 -6.05 -21.03
C ILE A 501 12.78 -6.60 -22.42
N ARG A 502 13.75 -7.52 -22.50
CA ARG A 502 14.10 -8.26 -23.71
C ARG A 502 12.87 -9.06 -24.20
N GLY A 503 12.61 -9.00 -25.51
CA GLY A 503 11.43 -9.52 -26.20
C GLY A 503 10.92 -10.87 -25.70
#